data_AF-A0A5J4TRM4-F1
#
_entry.id   AF-A0A5J4TRM4-F1
#
_cell.length_a   1.000
_cell.length_b   1.000
_cell.length_c   1.000
_cell.angle_alpha   90.00
_cell.angle_beta   90.00
_cell.angle_gamma   90.00
#
_symmetry.space_group_name_H-M   'P 1'
#
loop_
_entity.id
_entity.type
_entity.pdbx_description
1 polymer ?
#
loop_
_entity_poly.entity_id
_entity_poly.type
_entity_poly.pdbx_seq_one_letter_code
_entity_poly.pdbx_strand_id
1 'polypeptide(L)'
;MTLDLLLISNGTEQHVLYVSNVEKLTGVLICPYYHDYVTILSNTNKRANEYFNTHVEKCKSSTHEPSILLHDIPMPIYPAILNHPTVEYLIANGLMDQFKVQRGFITYDFETLSDQVMKNITDQTTLLSQLSKLSIASTEVYPNNDKSYELVKRCYTLFDELSDNYQDQLEVYELPSNSSFVHLWLAQTFESAEQIYECMRYSDENIPFDKCVKVLGWNSSRFDIALLWDAFDCELWTMSAPIGGLNNTKSITVTHKKSHMKLQFIDAENLFGPMTLKACVKDYGDKTEHKAVFPYELINSKNWNEVLMKTEQFEYEDFKSQLKGGYSITKDEYDQYLIDFKRFTNRLEYLKYYNINDTEIMVKPLMNLIDTFEQFNIDVLHYISIASC
;
A
#
# COMPACT_ATOMS: atom_id res chain seq x y z
N MET A 1 -1.12 33.36 35.17
CA MET A 1 -0.45 32.29 35.92
C MET A 1 -0.64 31.01 35.11
N THR A 2 0.39 30.62 34.37
CA THR A 2 0.42 29.38 33.60
C THR A 2 0.75 28.24 34.56
N LEU A 3 -0.02 27.15 34.51
CA LEU A 3 0.17 25.96 35.36
C LEU A 3 0.62 24.81 34.45
N ASP A 4 1.80 24.26 34.71
CA ASP A 4 2.31 23.11 33.97
C ASP A 4 1.71 21.83 34.57
N LEU A 5 0.90 21.12 33.79
CA LEU A 5 0.19 19.91 34.20
C LEU A 5 0.63 18.72 33.36
N LEU A 6 0.93 17.61 34.03
CA LEU A 6 1.24 16.33 33.40
C LEU A 6 0.06 15.39 33.59
N LEU A 7 -0.49 14.90 32.47
CA LEU A 7 -1.54 13.90 32.45
C LEU A 7 -0.93 12.52 32.26
N ILE A 8 -1.17 11.63 33.22
CA ILE A 8 -0.76 10.23 33.15
C ILE A 8 -2.02 9.38 33.22
N SER A 9 -2.19 8.49 32.24
CA SER A 9 -3.30 7.54 32.23
C SER A 9 -2.79 6.12 32.02
N ASN A 10 -3.41 5.18 32.73
CA ASN A 10 -3.20 3.75 32.57
C ASN A 10 -4.34 3.07 31.78
N GLY A 11 -5.21 3.86 31.14
CA GLY A 11 -6.35 3.39 30.35
C GLY A 11 -7.66 3.24 31.13
N THR A 12 -7.63 3.20 32.46
CA THR A 12 -8.85 3.15 33.31
C THR A 12 -8.98 4.35 34.24
N GLU A 13 -7.87 4.92 34.70
CA GLU A 13 -7.83 6.13 35.52
C GLU A 13 -6.93 7.20 34.89
N GLN A 14 -7.23 8.47 35.19
CA GLN A 14 -6.43 9.63 34.78
C GLN A 14 -5.94 10.36 36.03
N HIS A 15 -4.62 10.52 36.12
CA HIS A 15 -3.98 11.33 37.15
C HIS A 15 -3.44 12.61 36.52
N VAL A 16 -3.80 13.74 37.14
CA VAL A 16 -3.26 15.05 36.78
C VAL A 16 -2.26 15.45 37.85
N LEU A 17 -0.99 15.57 37.47
CA LEU A 17 0.08 16.01 38.36
C LEU A 17 0.48 17.44 38.02
N TYR A 18 0.66 18.27 39.04
CA TYR A 18 1.26 19.58 38.88
C TYR A 18 2.79 19.44 38.78
N VAL A 19 3.36 19.98 37.71
CA VAL A 19 4.80 19.97 37.47
C VAL A 19 5.39 21.24 38.07
N SER A 20 6.11 21.10 39.19
CA SER A 20 6.74 22.24 39.87
C SER A 20 8.00 22.76 39.17
N ASN A 21 8.61 21.96 38.29
CA ASN A 21 9.77 22.35 37.49
C ASN A 21 9.84 21.47 36.23
N VAL A 22 9.46 22.03 35.08
CA VAL A 22 9.41 21.31 33.79
C VAL A 22 10.80 20.92 33.32
N GLU A 23 11.79 21.79 33.48
CA GLU A 23 13.16 21.57 32.99
C GLU A 23 13.85 20.38 33.65
N LYS A 24 13.61 20.17 34.95
CA LYS A 24 14.11 18.98 35.67
C LYS A 24 13.40 17.71 35.25
N LEU A 25 12.12 17.79 34.90
CA LEU A 25 11.34 16.63 34.46
C LEU A 25 11.80 16.17 33.06
N THR A 26 12.02 17.12 32.15
CA THR A 26 12.37 16.83 30.75
C THR A 26 13.87 16.71 30.53
N GLY A 27 14.70 17.18 31.47
CA GLY A 27 16.16 17.21 31.33
C GLY A 27 16.66 18.21 30.30
N VAL A 28 15.84 19.20 29.94
CA VAL A 28 16.18 20.24 28.96
C VAL A 28 15.86 21.63 29.49
N LEU A 29 16.69 22.60 29.11
CA LEU A 29 16.50 24.03 29.29
C LEU A 29 15.90 24.61 28.00
N ILE A 30 14.79 25.34 28.12
CA ILE A 30 14.09 25.94 26.99
C ILE A 30 14.06 27.46 27.20
N CYS A 31 14.51 28.24 26.22
CA CYS A 31 14.52 29.69 26.34
C CYS A 31 13.09 30.22 26.59
N PRO A 32 12.82 30.96 27.68
CA PRO A 32 11.46 31.35 28.05
C PRO A 32 10.91 32.51 27.20
N TYR A 33 11.73 33.11 26.34
CA TYR A 33 11.33 34.26 25.51
C TYR A 33 11.08 33.87 24.06
N TYR A 34 11.94 33.04 23.47
CA TYR A 34 11.82 32.62 22.06
C TYR A 34 11.28 31.20 21.89
N HIS A 35 11.38 30.34 22.90
CA HIS A 35 11.02 28.91 22.86
C HIS A 35 11.69 28.05 21.76
N ASP A 36 12.42 28.66 20.83
CA ASP A 36 13.11 28.00 19.70
C ASP A 36 14.55 27.57 20.01
N TYR A 37 15.07 27.92 21.19
CA TYR A 37 16.39 27.52 21.64
C TYR A 37 16.30 26.58 22.84
N VAL A 38 16.71 25.33 22.62
CA VAL A 38 16.68 24.25 23.61
C VAL A 38 18.09 23.71 23.81
N THR A 39 18.46 23.45 25.06
CA THR A 39 19.74 22.82 25.42
C THR A 39 19.52 21.76 26.48
N ILE A 40 20.33 20.70 26.49
CA ILE A 40 20.25 19.66 27.51
C ILE A 40 20.68 20.23 28.87
N LEU A 41 19.86 20.03 29.89
CA LEU A 41 20.18 20.39 31.27
C LEU A 41 21.34 19.51 31.75
N SER A 42 22.56 20.04 31.71
CA SER A 42 23.75 19.29 32.10
C SER A 42 24.11 19.55 33.57
N ASN A 43 24.14 18.48 34.37
CA ASN A 43 24.61 18.54 35.76
C ASN A 43 26.14 18.55 35.88
N THR A 44 26.85 18.23 34.79
CA THR A 44 28.32 18.09 34.76
C THR A 44 29.00 19.19 33.94
N ASN A 45 28.35 19.68 32.88
CA ASN A 45 28.91 20.70 31.99
C ASN A 45 28.32 22.08 32.27
N LYS A 46 28.88 22.77 33.27
CA LYS A 46 28.48 24.14 33.66
C LYS A 46 28.54 25.15 32.51
N ARG A 47 29.45 24.93 31.55
CA ARG A 47 29.68 25.84 30.41
C ARG A 47 28.48 25.86 29.45
N ALA A 48 27.80 24.72 29.26
CA ALA A 48 26.59 24.65 28.45
C ALA A 48 25.45 25.48 29.06
N ASN A 49 25.28 25.42 30.38
CA ASN A 49 24.28 26.21 31.09
C ASN A 49 24.61 27.72 31.06
N GLU A 50 25.90 28.08 31.10
CA GLU A 50 26.35 29.48 30.96
C GLU A 50 26.05 30.05 29.56
N TYR A 51 26.26 29.26 28.49
CA TYR A 51 25.89 29.67 27.14
C TYR A 51 24.38 29.85 26.99
N PHE A 52 23.60 28.92 27.57
CA PHE A 52 22.14 29.05 27.59
C PHE A 52 21.70 30.32 28.33
N ASN A 53 22.25 30.61 29.50
CA ASN A 53 21.93 31.84 30.24
C ASN A 53 22.34 33.10 29.47
N THR A 54 23.48 33.07 28.78
CA THR A 54 23.93 34.17 27.92
C THR A 54 22.96 34.40 26.75
N HIS A 55 22.44 33.33 26.17
CA HIS A 55 21.37 33.41 25.16
C HIS A 55 20.11 34.04 25.76
N VAL A 56 19.62 33.56 26.91
CA VAL A 56 18.41 34.09 27.57
C VAL A 56 18.52 35.58 27.87
N GLU A 57 19.68 36.06 28.34
CA GLU A 57 19.89 37.50 28.60
C GLU A 57 19.89 38.35 27.33
N LYS A 58 20.45 37.84 26.23
CA LYS A 58 20.32 38.51 24.91
C LYS A 58 18.86 38.57 24.50
N CYS A 59 18.11 37.50 24.74
CA CYS A 59 16.71 37.39 24.37
C CYS A 59 15.77 38.29 25.19
N LYS A 60 16.10 38.57 26.45
CA LYS A 60 15.38 39.56 27.28
C LYS A 60 15.45 40.97 26.72
N SER A 61 16.54 41.31 26.04
CA SER A 61 16.79 42.67 25.53
C SER A 61 16.13 42.99 24.19
N SER A 62 15.61 41.97 23.50
CA SER A 62 14.93 42.11 22.22
C SER A 62 13.40 42.16 22.41
N THR A 63 12.76 43.21 21.90
CA THR A 63 11.30 43.34 21.82
C THR A 63 10.75 42.48 20.68
N HIS A 64 10.89 41.16 20.78
CA HIS A 64 10.23 40.24 19.85
C HIS A 64 8.98 39.70 20.54
N GLU A 65 7.80 39.99 19.98
CA GLU A 65 6.61 39.20 20.29
C GLU A 65 6.79 37.84 19.60
N PRO A 66 6.82 36.72 20.32
CA PRO A 66 6.87 35.40 19.71
C PRO A 66 5.44 35.02 19.30
N SER A 67 5.02 35.45 18.12
CA SER A 67 3.89 34.80 17.46
C SER A 67 4.45 33.59 16.70
N ILE A 68 4.49 32.43 17.34
CA ILE A 68 4.56 31.18 16.59
C ILE A 68 3.16 31.00 15.99
N LEU A 69 2.97 31.48 14.76
CA LEU A 69 1.88 31.02 13.92
C LEU A 69 2.23 29.60 13.50
N LEU A 70 1.84 28.62 14.32
CA LEU A 70 1.73 27.26 13.82
C LEU A 70 0.68 27.34 12.72
N HIS A 71 1.04 27.00 11.48
CA HIS A 71 0.03 26.76 10.47
C HIS A 71 -0.87 25.64 10.99
N ASP A 72 -2.18 25.83 10.90
CA ASP A 72 -3.19 24.83 11.32
C ASP A 72 -3.06 23.50 10.55
N ILE A 73 -2.19 23.47 9.55
CA ILE A 73 -1.95 22.35 8.66
C ILE A 73 -0.49 21.91 8.81
N PRO A 74 -0.22 20.62 9.09
CA PRO A 74 1.15 20.10 9.08
C PRO A 74 1.78 20.37 7.71
N MET A 75 2.88 21.12 7.69
CA MET A 75 3.67 21.30 6.47
C MET A 75 4.34 19.96 6.10
N PRO A 76 4.47 19.63 4.80
CA PRO A 76 5.27 18.51 4.33
C PRO A 76 6.65 18.51 4.99
N ILE A 77 7.11 17.37 5.47
CA ILE A 77 8.43 17.27 6.06
C ILE A 77 9.43 17.47 4.90
N TYR A 78 10.21 18.55 4.96
CA TYR A 78 11.20 19.00 3.96
C TYR A 78 12.11 17.91 3.32
N PRO A 79 12.47 16.78 3.98
CA PRO A 79 13.27 15.70 3.37
C PRO A 79 12.57 14.94 2.24
N ALA A 80 11.24 14.85 2.22
CA ALA A 80 10.52 14.10 1.19
C ALA A 80 10.60 14.79 -0.17
N ILE A 81 10.48 16.13 -0.17
CA ILE A 81 10.55 17.01 -1.35
C ILE A 81 11.92 16.93 -2.06
N LEU A 82 13.02 16.83 -1.29
CA LEU A 82 14.38 16.85 -1.83
C LEU A 82 14.85 15.51 -2.41
N ASN A 83 14.10 14.42 -2.23
CA ASN A 83 14.45 13.10 -2.77
C ASN A 83 13.66 12.74 -4.05
N HIS A 84 12.80 13.64 -4.53
CA HIS A 84 11.99 13.44 -5.74
C HIS A 84 12.58 14.27 -6.91
N PRO A 85 13.20 13.64 -7.93
CA PRO A 85 13.91 14.36 -8.99
C PRO A 85 13.06 15.38 -9.74
N THR A 86 11.79 15.05 -10.01
CA THR A 86 10.83 15.98 -10.61
C THR A 86 10.59 17.21 -9.76
N VAL A 87 10.29 17.04 -8.46
CA VAL A 87 10.02 18.15 -7.54
C VAL A 87 11.27 19.02 -7.37
N GLU A 88 12.44 18.40 -7.22
CA GLU A 88 13.72 19.12 -7.17
C GLU A 88 13.93 19.98 -8.41
N TYR A 89 13.71 19.41 -9.60
CA TYR A 89 13.82 20.13 -10.87
C TYR A 89 12.83 21.31 -10.97
N LEU A 90 11.56 21.07 -10.62
CA LEU A 90 10.53 22.11 -10.70
C LEU A 90 10.79 23.25 -9.71
N ILE A 91 11.24 22.95 -8.49
CA ILE A 91 11.64 23.97 -7.51
C ILE A 91 12.84 24.77 -8.02
N ALA A 92 13.90 24.10 -8.50
CA ALA A 92 15.11 24.75 -8.96
C ALA A 92 14.89 25.72 -10.12
N ASN A 93 13.88 25.45 -10.96
CA ASN A 93 13.53 26.27 -12.12
C ASN A 93 12.33 27.21 -11.88
N GLY A 94 11.73 27.21 -10.68
CA GLY A 94 10.55 28.03 -10.37
C GLY A 94 9.29 27.64 -11.14
N LEU A 95 9.15 26.35 -11.48
CA LEU A 95 8.06 25.77 -12.29
C LEU A 95 7.09 24.91 -11.45
N MET A 96 6.98 25.19 -10.15
CA MET A 96 6.12 24.40 -9.25
C MET A 96 4.63 24.47 -9.61
N ASP A 97 4.20 25.47 -10.38
CA ASP A 97 2.86 25.55 -10.96
C ASP A 97 2.55 24.44 -11.97
N GLN A 98 3.59 23.76 -12.49
CA GLN A 98 3.45 22.63 -13.40
C GLN A 98 3.44 21.27 -12.69
N PHE A 99 3.66 21.23 -11.37
CA PHE A 99 3.72 19.97 -10.63
C PHE A 99 2.43 19.17 -10.78
N LYS A 100 2.59 17.89 -11.12
CA LYS A 100 1.53 16.89 -11.10
C LYS A 100 1.99 15.64 -10.37
N VAL A 101 1.10 15.10 -9.55
CA VAL A 101 1.28 13.83 -8.85
C VAL A 101 1.02 12.65 -9.79
N GLN A 102 1.69 11.53 -9.52
CA GLN A 102 1.35 10.24 -10.12
C GLN A 102 -0.07 9.83 -9.69
N ARG A 103 -0.97 9.71 -10.66
CA ARG A 103 -2.35 9.22 -10.47
C ARG A 103 -2.58 7.81 -11.01
N GLY A 104 -1.73 7.36 -11.91
CA GLY A 104 -1.82 6.06 -12.56
C GLY A 104 -1.04 5.00 -11.78
N PHE A 105 -1.76 3.93 -11.45
CA PHE A 105 -1.26 2.79 -10.70
C PHE A 105 -2.05 1.54 -11.08
N ILE A 106 -1.59 0.39 -10.60
CA ILE A 106 -2.24 -0.90 -10.80
C ILE A 106 -2.47 -1.51 -9.43
N THR A 107 -3.65 -2.05 -9.18
CA THR A 107 -3.93 -2.84 -7.98
C THR A 107 -4.05 -4.30 -8.35
N TYR A 108 -3.63 -5.22 -7.49
CA TYR A 108 -3.71 -6.66 -7.75
C TYR A 108 -4.03 -7.47 -6.51
N ASP A 109 -4.57 -8.66 -6.71
CA ASP A 109 -4.93 -9.61 -5.66
C ASP A 109 -4.88 -11.05 -6.19
N PHE A 110 -4.55 -12.01 -5.32
CA PHE A 110 -4.48 -13.43 -5.64
C PHE A 110 -5.51 -14.23 -4.86
N GLU A 111 -6.13 -15.18 -5.53
CA GLU A 111 -6.76 -16.31 -4.85
C GLU A 111 -5.87 -17.55 -4.94
N THR A 112 -5.92 -18.36 -3.89
CA THR A 112 -5.04 -19.53 -3.74
C THR A 112 -5.82 -20.80 -3.46
N LEU A 113 -5.25 -21.92 -3.88
CA LEU A 113 -5.63 -23.25 -3.45
C LEU A 113 -4.91 -23.58 -2.15
N SER A 114 -5.63 -24.15 -1.18
CA SER A 114 -5.05 -24.55 0.10
C SER A 114 -5.00 -26.06 0.25
N ASP A 115 -3.81 -26.64 0.13
CA ASP A 115 -3.58 -28.05 0.41
C ASP A 115 -3.17 -28.22 1.87
N GLN A 116 -3.99 -28.89 2.69
CA GLN A 116 -3.61 -29.24 4.06
C GLN A 116 -2.55 -30.36 4.03
N VAL A 117 -1.35 -30.07 4.55
CA VAL A 117 -0.21 -31.00 4.53
C VAL A 117 0.15 -31.50 5.93
N MET A 118 -0.03 -30.67 6.97
CA MET A 118 0.28 -31.02 8.37
C MET A 118 1.66 -31.67 8.55
N LYS A 119 2.70 -31.06 7.95
CA LYS A 119 4.06 -31.62 7.92
C LYS A 119 4.95 -30.91 8.92
N ASN A 120 5.56 -31.66 9.86
CA ASN A 120 6.61 -31.12 10.70
C ASN A 120 7.86 -30.88 9.85
N ILE A 121 8.25 -29.61 9.72
CA ILE A 121 9.48 -29.20 9.03
C ILE A 121 10.66 -29.29 10.01
N THR A 122 10.42 -28.90 11.26
CA THR A 122 11.36 -29.04 12.38
C THR A 122 10.58 -29.44 13.63
N ASP A 123 11.28 -29.72 14.73
CA ASP A 123 10.65 -29.99 16.04
C ASP A 123 9.83 -28.80 16.57
N GLN A 124 10.02 -27.61 16.01
CA GLN A 124 9.35 -26.36 16.41
C GLN A 124 8.48 -25.74 15.31
N THR A 125 8.41 -26.34 14.12
CA THR A 125 7.72 -25.76 12.97
C THR A 125 6.90 -26.82 12.24
N THR A 126 5.60 -26.63 12.22
CA THR A 126 4.66 -27.45 11.45
C THR A 126 4.11 -26.63 10.29
N LEU A 127 4.31 -27.11 9.07
CA LEU A 127 3.65 -26.62 7.87
C LEU A 127 2.21 -27.15 7.87
N LEU A 128 1.25 -26.26 8.12
CA LEU A 128 -0.17 -26.61 8.16
C LEU A 128 -0.74 -26.80 6.76
N SER A 129 -0.52 -25.82 5.89
CA SER A 129 -1.00 -25.83 4.50
C SER A 129 0.08 -25.36 3.53
N GLN A 130 -0.01 -25.86 2.30
CA GLN A 130 0.76 -25.38 1.16
C GLN A 130 -0.20 -24.65 0.22
N LEU A 131 0.13 -23.40 -0.11
CA LEU A 131 -0.66 -22.58 -1.02
C LEU A 131 -0.13 -22.70 -2.44
N SER A 132 -1.05 -22.75 -3.40
CA SER A 132 -0.73 -22.62 -4.83
C SER A 132 -1.69 -21.64 -5.51
N LYS A 133 -1.28 -21.10 -6.66
CA LYS A 133 -1.99 -20.01 -7.35
C LYS A 133 -3.29 -20.54 -7.95
N LEU A 134 -4.43 -19.93 -7.64
CA LEU A 134 -5.72 -20.25 -8.27
C LEU A 134 -6.08 -19.19 -9.31
N SER A 135 -5.97 -17.92 -8.94
CA SER A 135 -6.22 -16.79 -9.83
C SER A 135 -5.42 -15.58 -9.42
N ILE A 136 -5.27 -14.66 -10.37
CA ILE A 136 -4.82 -13.29 -10.15
C ILE A 136 -5.82 -12.35 -10.80
N ALA A 137 -6.17 -11.28 -10.09
CA ALA A 137 -6.89 -10.16 -10.67
C ALA A 137 -6.04 -8.89 -10.58
N SER A 138 -6.29 -7.97 -11.50
CA SER A 138 -5.78 -6.62 -11.44
C SER A 138 -6.80 -5.60 -11.91
N THR A 139 -6.68 -4.38 -11.38
CA THR A 139 -7.36 -3.19 -11.87
C THR A 139 -6.30 -2.14 -12.20
N GLU A 140 -6.20 -1.78 -13.46
CA GLU A 140 -5.28 -0.75 -13.96
C GLU A 140 -6.00 0.59 -14.06
N VAL A 141 -5.39 1.64 -13.50
CA VAL A 141 -5.98 2.98 -13.43
C VAL A 141 -5.27 3.92 -14.39
N TYR A 142 -6.00 4.37 -15.41
CA TYR A 142 -5.51 5.28 -16.45
C TYR A 142 -6.00 6.69 -16.14
N PRO A 143 -5.12 7.61 -15.71
CA PRO A 143 -5.53 8.96 -15.36
C PRO A 143 -5.73 9.83 -16.60
N ASN A 144 -6.73 10.71 -16.52
CA ASN A 144 -6.99 11.77 -17.49
C ASN A 144 -6.51 13.14 -16.96
N ASN A 145 -6.37 14.11 -17.86
CA ASN A 145 -5.92 15.47 -17.52
C ASN A 145 -6.87 16.23 -16.58
N ASP A 146 -8.16 15.87 -16.55
CA ASP A 146 -9.19 16.50 -15.73
C ASP A 146 -9.38 15.82 -14.36
N LYS A 147 -8.42 14.96 -13.96
CA LYS A 147 -8.43 14.13 -12.75
C LYS A 147 -9.46 12.98 -12.76
N SER A 148 -10.23 12.81 -13.84
CA SER A 148 -10.98 11.57 -14.05
C SER A 148 -10.01 10.42 -14.37
N TYR A 149 -10.51 9.19 -14.35
CA TYR A 149 -9.72 8.02 -14.70
C TYR A 149 -10.60 6.94 -15.32
N GLU A 150 -9.96 6.09 -16.11
CA GLU A 150 -10.54 4.88 -16.68
C GLU A 150 -9.96 3.65 -15.98
N LEU A 151 -10.80 2.63 -15.82
CA LEU A 151 -10.41 1.36 -15.21
C LEU A 151 -10.41 0.26 -16.25
N VAL A 152 -9.29 -0.42 -16.38
CA VAL A 152 -9.22 -1.73 -17.04
C VAL A 152 -9.09 -2.78 -15.95
N LYS A 153 -9.75 -3.92 -16.13
CA LYS A 153 -9.80 -5.00 -15.16
C LYS A 153 -9.41 -6.28 -15.86
N ARG A 154 -8.53 -7.06 -15.23
CA ARG A 154 -8.10 -8.36 -15.75
C ARG A 154 -8.24 -9.40 -14.66
N CYS A 155 -8.56 -10.64 -15.06
CA CYS A 155 -8.55 -11.78 -14.18
C CYS A 155 -8.11 -13.01 -14.96
N TYR A 156 -7.08 -13.66 -14.45
CA TYR A 156 -6.57 -14.93 -14.95
C TYR A 156 -6.71 -15.99 -13.87
N THR A 157 -7.08 -17.19 -14.29
CA THR A 157 -7.32 -18.34 -13.44
C THR A 157 -6.59 -19.56 -14.01
N LEU A 158 -6.49 -20.63 -13.23
CA LEU A 158 -6.00 -21.92 -13.73
C LEU A 158 -6.80 -22.45 -14.93
N PHE A 159 -8.06 -22.06 -15.12
CA PHE A 159 -8.82 -22.45 -16.32
C PHE A 159 -8.29 -21.79 -17.60
N ASP A 160 -7.71 -20.59 -17.49
CA ASP A 160 -7.20 -19.87 -18.65
C ASP A 160 -5.93 -20.53 -19.20
N GLU A 161 -5.10 -21.14 -18.34
CA GLU A 161 -3.95 -21.97 -18.78
C GLU A 161 -4.38 -23.24 -19.54
N LEU A 162 -5.61 -23.70 -19.31
CA LEU A 162 -6.19 -24.88 -19.98
C LEU A 162 -6.91 -24.53 -21.29
N SER A 163 -7.00 -23.24 -21.64
CA SER A 163 -7.70 -22.80 -22.84
C SER A 163 -6.91 -23.10 -24.12
N ASP A 164 -7.63 -23.40 -25.20
CA ASP A 164 -7.00 -23.76 -26.49
C ASP A 164 -6.15 -22.62 -27.08
N ASN A 165 -6.45 -21.37 -26.75
CA ASN A 165 -5.75 -20.17 -27.23
C ASN A 165 -4.66 -19.68 -26.26
N TYR A 166 -4.35 -20.41 -25.19
CA TYR A 166 -3.36 -19.96 -24.21
C TYR A 166 -1.95 -19.87 -24.80
N GLN A 167 -1.57 -20.84 -25.63
CA GLN A 167 -0.25 -20.83 -26.30
C GLN A 167 -0.11 -19.67 -27.29
N ASP A 168 -1.18 -19.36 -28.04
CA ASP A 168 -1.20 -18.19 -28.92
C ASP A 168 -0.99 -16.89 -28.14
N GLN A 169 -1.57 -16.77 -26.94
CA GLN A 169 -1.37 -15.62 -26.05
C GLN A 169 0.08 -15.52 -25.57
N LEU A 170 0.72 -16.62 -25.21
CA LEU A 170 2.13 -16.61 -24.81
C LEU A 170 3.05 -16.19 -25.97
N GLU A 171 2.78 -16.67 -27.18
CA GLU A 171 3.55 -16.33 -28.38
C GLU A 171 3.47 -14.83 -28.72
N VAL A 172 2.29 -14.21 -28.58
CA VAL A 172 2.10 -12.76 -28.77
C VAL A 172 3.03 -11.93 -27.88
N TYR A 173 3.31 -12.41 -26.66
CA TYR A 173 4.18 -11.72 -25.70
C TYR A 173 5.60 -12.30 -25.66
N GLU A 174 5.98 -13.16 -26.61
CA GLU A 174 7.30 -13.81 -26.69
C GLU A 174 7.67 -14.59 -25.41
N LEU A 175 6.66 -15.14 -24.72
CA LEU A 175 6.85 -15.92 -23.50
C LEU A 175 7.13 -17.40 -23.80
N PRO A 176 7.98 -18.08 -23.00
CA PRO A 176 8.16 -19.54 -23.09
C PRO A 176 6.84 -20.30 -22.97
N SER A 177 6.69 -21.43 -23.68
CA SER A 177 5.45 -22.21 -23.71
C SER A 177 5.02 -22.82 -22.36
N ASN A 178 5.95 -22.92 -21.41
CA ASN A 178 5.70 -23.37 -20.03
C ASN A 178 5.42 -22.23 -19.04
N SER A 179 5.23 -21.00 -19.54
CA SER A 179 4.94 -19.83 -18.72
C SER A 179 3.54 -19.92 -18.10
N SER A 180 3.45 -19.66 -16.80
CA SER A 180 2.18 -19.59 -16.07
C SER A 180 1.39 -18.33 -16.42
N PHE A 181 0.09 -18.30 -16.08
CA PHE A 181 -0.78 -17.16 -16.33
C PHE A 181 -0.26 -15.88 -15.66
N VAL A 182 0.56 -16.02 -14.61
CA VAL A 182 1.24 -14.90 -13.94
C VAL A 182 2.27 -14.23 -14.85
N HIS A 183 3.00 -14.98 -15.67
CA HIS A 183 3.92 -14.40 -16.65
C HIS A 183 3.17 -13.63 -17.72
N LEU A 184 2.07 -14.21 -18.23
CA LEU A 184 1.20 -13.53 -19.19
C LEU A 184 0.62 -12.24 -18.61
N TRP A 185 0.12 -12.30 -17.38
CA TRP A 185 -0.36 -11.13 -16.65
C TRP A 185 0.74 -10.07 -16.48
N LEU A 186 1.97 -10.45 -16.09
CA LEU A 186 3.08 -9.51 -15.96
C LEU A 186 3.42 -8.83 -17.28
N ALA A 187 3.43 -9.55 -18.40
CA ALA A 187 3.69 -8.98 -19.73
C ALA A 187 2.64 -7.91 -20.08
N GLN A 188 1.36 -8.20 -19.87
CA GLN A 188 0.27 -7.24 -20.07
C GLN A 188 0.29 -6.07 -19.08
N THR A 189 0.76 -6.32 -17.86
CA THR A 189 0.94 -5.29 -16.83
C THR A 189 2.03 -4.31 -17.25
N PHE A 190 3.12 -4.76 -17.87
CA PHE A 190 4.13 -3.88 -18.45
C PHE A 190 3.57 -3.04 -19.60
N GLU A 191 2.79 -3.63 -20.51
CA GLU A 191 2.11 -2.89 -21.59
C GLU A 191 1.19 -1.79 -21.01
N SER A 192 0.41 -2.13 -19.98
CA SER A 192 -0.46 -1.19 -19.28
C SER A 192 0.34 -0.09 -18.58
N ALA A 193 1.47 -0.43 -17.97
CA ALA A 193 2.35 0.54 -17.32
C ALA A 193 2.98 1.54 -18.30
N GLU A 194 3.30 1.10 -19.52
CA GLU A 194 3.75 2.00 -20.59
C GLU A 194 2.65 2.99 -20.99
N GLN A 195 1.43 2.51 -21.18
CA GLN A 195 0.28 3.36 -21.49
C GLN A 195 -0.03 4.35 -20.35
N ILE A 196 -0.04 3.87 -19.10
CA ILE A 196 -0.21 4.70 -17.90
C ILE A 196 0.89 5.77 -17.81
N TYR A 197 2.14 5.41 -18.07
CA TYR A 197 3.26 6.35 -18.09
C TYR A 197 3.06 7.45 -19.14
N GLU A 198 2.62 7.10 -20.35
CA GLU A 198 2.32 8.08 -21.41
C GLU A 198 1.21 9.06 -21.01
N CYS A 199 0.17 8.60 -20.28
CA CYS A 199 -0.86 9.49 -19.73
C CYS A 199 -0.30 10.49 -18.71
N MET A 200 0.78 10.13 -17.99
CA MET A 200 1.28 10.91 -16.86
C MET A 200 2.53 11.73 -17.14
N ARG A 201 3.33 11.41 -18.16
CA ARG A 201 4.61 12.10 -18.40
C ARG A 201 4.43 13.59 -18.74
N TYR A 202 5.44 14.39 -18.47
CA TYR A 202 5.44 15.82 -18.83
C TYR A 202 5.62 15.98 -20.33
N SER A 203 5.04 17.05 -20.89
CA SER A 203 5.25 17.40 -22.31
C SER A 203 6.67 17.92 -22.57
N ASP A 204 7.27 18.57 -21.57
CA ASP A 204 8.69 18.94 -21.58
C ASP A 204 9.52 17.72 -21.15
N GLU A 205 10.30 17.18 -22.07
CA GLU A 205 11.17 16.02 -21.86
C GLU A 205 12.34 16.31 -20.89
N ASN A 206 12.63 17.59 -20.61
CA ASN A 206 13.66 17.96 -19.65
C ASN A 206 13.20 17.79 -18.19
N ILE A 207 11.89 17.74 -17.94
CA ILE A 207 11.35 17.49 -16.60
C ILE A 207 11.52 16.00 -16.32
N PRO A 208 12.36 15.60 -15.33
CA PRO A 208 12.53 14.20 -15.00
C PRO A 208 11.20 13.59 -14.59
N PHE A 209 10.86 12.42 -15.11
CA PHE A 209 9.68 11.67 -14.70
C PHE A 209 9.97 10.18 -14.75
N ASP A 210 9.87 9.51 -13.61
CA ASP A 210 10.29 8.12 -13.46
C ASP A 210 9.43 7.19 -14.32
N LYS A 211 10.08 6.34 -15.11
CA LYS A 211 9.43 5.21 -15.81
C LYS A 211 9.11 4.08 -14.83
N CYS A 212 8.22 4.37 -13.89
CA CYS A 212 7.87 3.46 -12.80
C CYS A 212 6.38 3.57 -12.48
N VAL A 213 5.66 2.45 -12.59
CA VAL A 213 4.26 2.35 -12.17
C VAL A 213 4.17 1.50 -10.91
N LYS A 214 3.41 1.98 -9.93
CA LYS A 214 3.19 1.24 -8.68
C LYS A 214 2.16 0.14 -8.89
N VAL A 215 2.48 -1.04 -8.37
CA VAL A 215 1.62 -2.22 -8.38
C VAL A 215 1.30 -2.57 -6.93
N LEU A 216 0.06 -2.33 -6.52
CA LEU A 216 -0.37 -2.28 -5.12
C LEU A 216 -1.26 -3.48 -4.80
N GLY A 217 -0.83 -4.30 -3.85
CA GLY A 217 -1.65 -5.37 -3.29
C GLY A 217 -1.92 -5.10 -1.81
N TRP A 218 -3.02 -5.62 -1.27
CA TRP A 218 -3.37 -5.41 0.14
C TRP A 218 -2.79 -6.52 1.02
N ASN A 219 -1.92 -6.19 1.99
CA ASN A 219 -1.19 -7.18 2.80
C ASN A 219 -0.37 -8.16 1.91
N SER A 220 0.09 -7.66 0.76
CA SER A 220 0.75 -8.43 -0.28
C SER A 220 2.21 -8.72 0.01
N SER A 221 2.84 -7.92 0.89
CA SER A 221 4.27 -8.06 1.26
C SER A 221 4.60 -9.42 1.87
N ARG A 222 3.62 -10.06 2.49
CA ARG A 222 3.75 -11.33 3.21
C ARG A 222 3.29 -12.53 2.41
N PHE A 223 2.30 -12.35 1.54
CA PHE A 223 1.58 -13.44 0.91
C PHE A 223 1.77 -13.42 -0.61
N ASP A 224 1.26 -12.40 -1.29
CA ASP A 224 1.16 -12.41 -2.75
C ASP A 224 2.51 -12.31 -3.45
N ILE A 225 3.46 -11.58 -2.86
CA ILE A 225 4.82 -11.47 -3.42
C ILE A 225 5.49 -12.84 -3.55
N ALA A 226 5.24 -13.77 -2.61
CA ALA A 226 5.80 -15.11 -2.68
C ALA A 226 5.24 -15.91 -3.88
N LEU A 227 4.01 -15.61 -4.31
CA LEU A 227 3.36 -16.22 -5.47
C LEU A 227 3.86 -15.62 -6.80
N LEU A 228 4.52 -14.46 -6.77
CA LEU A 228 5.07 -13.81 -7.96
C LEU A 228 6.56 -14.10 -8.20
N TRP A 229 7.24 -14.67 -7.19
CA TRP A 229 8.70 -14.74 -7.16
C TRP A 229 9.32 -15.49 -8.34
N ASP A 230 8.70 -16.59 -8.76
CA ASP A 230 9.11 -17.40 -9.91
C ASP A 230 8.91 -16.68 -11.24
N ALA A 231 8.02 -15.69 -11.30
CA ALA A 231 7.71 -14.93 -12.51
C ALA A 231 8.46 -13.60 -12.60
N PHE A 232 9.12 -13.12 -11.54
CA PHE A 232 9.79 -11.82 -11.51
C PHE A 232 11.13 -11.75 -12.26
N ASP A 233 11.69 -12.88 -12.70
CA ASP A 233 12.92 -12.91 -13.49
C ASP A 233 12.76 -13.88 -14.67
N CYS A 234 12.86 -13.35 -15.89
CA CYS A 234 12.79 -14.14 -17.12
C CYS A 234 13.62 -13.46 -18.22
N GLU A 235 13.51 -13.89 -19.47
CA GLU A 235 14.27 -13.27 -20.57
C GLU A 235 13.84 -11.82 -20.86
N LEU A 236 12.60 -11.44 -20.56
CA LEU A 236 12.00 -10.14 -20.89
C LEU A 236 12.16 -9.07 -19.80
N TRP A 237 12.22 -9.47 -18.53
CA TRP A 237 12.34 -8.56 -17.39
C TRP A 237 13.21 -9.16 -16.28
N THR A 238 13.63 -8.32 -15.34
CA THR A 238 14.46 -8.77 -14.22
C THR A 238 14.09 -8.10 -12.90
N MET A 239 14.17 -8.88 -11.83
CA MET A 239 13.92 -8.44 -10.47
C MET A 239 15.14 -7.74 -9.89
N SER A 240 14.94 -6.55 -9.32
CA SER A 240 15.96 -5.89 -8.49
C SER A 240 15.99 -6.49 -7.08
N ALA A 241 17.07 -6.22 -6.33
CA ALA A 241 17.14 -6.60 -4.92
C ALA A 241 15.92 -6.04 -4.16
N PRO A 242 15.15 -6.88 -3.43
CA PRO A 242 14.03 -6.41 -2.62
C PRO A 242 14.48 -5.38 -1.60
N ILE A 243 13.65 -4.36 -1.37
CA ILE A 243 13.87 -3.36 -0.32
C ILE A 243 13.16 -3.84 0.94
N GLY A 244 13.89 -4.02 2.03
CA GLY A 244 13.37 -4.54 3.30
C GLY A 244 14.08 -5.82 3.74
N GLY A 245 13.55 -6.47 4.77
CA GLY A 245 14.03 -7.79 5.21
C GLY A 245 13.25 -8.91 4.52
N LEU A 246 13.80 -10.12 4.44
CA LEU A 246 13.14 -11.29 3.82
C LEU A 246 11.73 -11.57 4.37
N ASN A 247 11.49 -11.25 5.65
CA ASN A 247 10.20 -11.45 6.32
C ASN A 247 9.26 -10.23 6.23
N ASN A 248 9.76 -9.07 5.80
CA ASN A 248 9.05 -7.79 5.72
C ASN A 248 9.56 -7.02 4.50
N THR A 249 9.30 -7.56 3.31
CA THR A 249 9.67 -6.91 2.04
C THR A 249 8.78 -5.69 1.85
N LYS A 250 9.37 -4.50 1.81
CA LYS A 250 8.65 -3.23 1.65
C LYS A 250 8.32 -2.93 0.19
N SER A 251 9.23 -3.26 -0.71
CA SER A 251 8.97 -3.14 -2.14
C SER A 251 9.86 -4.06 -2.97
N ILE A 252 9.36 -4.50 -4.12
CA ILE A 252 10.13 -5.19 -5.16
C ILE A 252 9.98 -4.43 -6.46
N THR A 253 11.08 -4.20 -7.16
CA THR A 253 11.05 -3.56 -8.48
C THR A 253 11.42 -4.57 -9.54
N VAL A 254 10.56 -4.71 -10.54
CA VAL A 254 10.79 -5.53 -11.74
C VAL A 254 10.95 -4.59 -12.92
N THR A 255 12.04 -4.73 -13.67
CA THR A 255 12.37 -3.85 -14.79
C THR A 255 12.29 -4.61 -16.11
N HIS A 256 11.48 -4.12 -17.04
CA HIS A 256 11.45 -4.63 -18.41
C HIS A 256 12.79 -4.31 -19.09
N LYS A 257 13.46 -5.33 -19.63
CA LYS A 257 14.83 -5.20 -20.14
C LYS A 257 14.93 -4.32 -21.37
N LYS A 258 13.90 -4.34 -22.24
CA LYS A 258 13.88 -3.60 -23.51
C LYS A 258 13.43 -2.15 -23.36
N SER A 259 12.31 -1.91 -22.68
CA SER A 259 11.74 -0.55 -22.55
C SER A 259 12.23 0.22 -21.33
N HIS A 260 12.90 -0.47 -20.40
CA HIS A 260 13.32 0.04 -19.10
C HIS A 260 12.15 0.53 -18.21
N MET A 261 10.91 0.18 -18.57
CA MET A 261 9.74 0.39 -17.72
C MET A 261 9.88 -0.43 -16.44
N LYS A 262 9.51 0.16 -15.30
CA LYS A 262 9.57 -0.48 -14.00
C LYS A 262 8.17 -0.68 -13.44
N LEU A 263 7.92 -1.86 -12.90
CA LEU A 263 6.81 -2.13 -12.00
C LEU A 263 7.37 -2.19 -10.60
N GLN A 264 6.86 -1.37 -9.70
CA GLN A 264 7.24 -1.43 -8.29
C GLN A 264 6.08 -1.96 -7.46
N PHE A 265 6.24 -3.19 -6.99
CA PHE A 265 5.32 -3.89 -6.12
C PHE A 265 5.46 -3.35 -4.70
N ILE A 266 4.36 -2.83 -4.14
CA ILE A 266 4.31 -2.24 -2.80
C ILE A 266 3.04 -2.75 -2.10
N ASP A 267 3.14 -2.96 -0.79
CA ASP A 267 1.98 -3.25 0.04
C ASP A 267 1.17 -1.98 0.32
N ALA A 268 -0.11 -1.96 -0.06
CA ALA A 268 -0.99 -0.83 0.15
C ALA A 268 -1.18 -0.51 1.65
N GLU A 269 -1.02 -1.49 2.56
CA GLU A 269 -1.07 -1.22 4.01
C GLU A 269 0.05 -0.26 4.47
N ASN A 270 1.16 -0.16 3.73
CA ASN A 270 2.20 0.83 4.04
C ASN A 270 1.73 2.29 3.87
N LEU A 271 0.67 2.50 3.07
CA LEU A 271 0.07 3.80 2.84
C LEU A 271 -1.04 4.10 3.86
N PHE A 272 -1.85 3.13 4.27
CA PHE A 272 -2.97 3.38 5.18
C PHE A 272 -2.68 3.06 6.66
N GLY A 273 -1.58 2.33 6.92
CA GLY A 273 -1.33 1.70 8.21
C GLY A 273 -2.00 0.33 8.33
N PRO A 274 -1.72 -0.41 9.43
CA PRO A 274 -2.21 -1.77 9.60
C PRO A 274 -3.73 -1.80 9.81
N MET A 275 -4.48 -2.16 8.76
CA MET A 275 -5.93 -2.33 8.78
C MET A 275 -6.40 -3.28 7.67
N THR A 276 -7.56 -3.88 7.83
CA THR A 276 -8.16 -4.71 6.78
C THR A 276 -8.62 -3.86 5.59
N LEU A 277 -8.59 -4.41 4.37
CA LEU A 277 -9.16 -3.76 3.18
C LEU A 277 -10.60 -3.27 3.41
N LYS A 278 -11.44 -4.10 4.05
CA LYS A 278 -12.83 -3.75 4.37
C LYS A 278 -12.94 -2.48 5.24
N ALA A 279 -12.04 -2.32 6.20
CA ALA A 279 -11.98 -1.13 7.05
C ALA A 279 -11.48 0.09 6.25
N CYS A 280 -10.46 -0.09 5.42
CA CYS A 280 -9.95 0.97 4.54
C CYS A 280 -11.03 1.50 3.59
N VAL A 281 -11.77 0.61 2.90
CA VAL A 281 -12.87 1.00 2.01
C VAL A 281 -13.95 1.77 2.77
N LYS A 282 -14.28 1.35 3.99
CA LYS A 282 -15.27 2.04 4.82
C LYS A 282 -14.83 3.44 5.26
N ASP A 283 -13.55 3.58 5.62
CA ASP A 283 -13.02 4.80 6.22
C ASP A 283 -12.54 5.81 5.17
N TYR A 284 -12.02 5.34 4.04
CA TYR A 284 -11.38 6.14 2.98
C TYR A 284 -12.02 5.97 1.60
N GLY A 285 -12.87 4.97 1.36
CA GLY A 285 -13.47 4.66 0.06
C GLY A 285 -14.89 5.21 -0.12
N ASP A 286 -15.63 4.64 -1.09
CA ASP A 286 -17.06 4.90 -1.23
C ASP A 286 -17.86 4.03 -0.27
N LYS A 287 -18.81 4.63 0.47
CA LYS A 287 -19.67 3.91 1.41
C LYS A 287 -20.62 2.93 0.74
N THR A 288 -20.80 3.02 -0.58
CA THR A 288 -21.62 2.07 -1.35
C THR A 288 -20.85 0.82 -1.78
N GLU A 289 -19.52 0.86 -1.77
CA GLU A 289 -18.68 -0.29 -2.10
C GLU A 289 -18.63 -1.26 -0.91
N HIS A 290 -18.64 -2.55 -1.22
CA HIS A 290 -18.50 -3.59 -0.20
C HIS A 290 -17.54 -4.67 -0.68
N LYS A 291 -16.76 -5.19 0.26
CA LYS A 291 -15.92 -6.37 0.04
C LYS A 291 -16.82 -7.60 -0.01
N ALA A 292 -16.77 -8.35 -1.11
CA ALA A 292 -17.46 -9.63 -1.26
C ALA A 292 -16.81 -10.71 -0.37
N VAL A 293 -17.36 -11.93 -0.37
CA VAL A 293 -16.86 -13.05 0.45
C VAL A 293 -16.60 -14.30 -0.39
N PHE A 294 -15.54 -15.05 -0.07
CA PHE A 294 -15.17 -16.28 -0.77
C PHE A 294 -14.70 -17.38 0.21
N PRO A 295 -15.07 -18.66 -0.01
CA PRO A 295 -14.71 -19.76 0.89
C PRO A 295 -13.31 -20.34 0.57
N TYR A 296 -12.26 -19.74 1.14
CA TYR A 296 -10.86 -20.10 0.83
C TYR A 296 -10.45 -21.52 1.21
N GLU A 297 -11.03 -22.11 2.26
CA GLU A 297 -10.60 -23.43 2.77
C GLU A 297 -11.28 -24.62 2.05
N LEU A 298 -12.32 -24.36 1.24
CA LEU A 298 -13.06 -25.40 0.54
C LEU A 298 -12.30 -25.93 -0.70
N ILE A 299 -11.48 -25.07 -1.31
CA ILE A 299 -10.88 -25.31 -2.62
C ILE A 299 -9.39 -25.66 -2.47
N ASN A 300 -8.98 -26.79 -3.05
CA ASN A 300 -7.62 -27.31 -3.00
C ASN A 300 -7.18 -27.88 -4.37
N SER A 301 -5.92 -28.32 -4.45
CA SER A 301 -5.31 -28.82 -5.70
C SER A 301 -6.07 -29.99 -6.35
N LYS A 302 -6.88 -30.74 -5.60
CA LYS A 302 -7.56 -31.94 -6.07
C LYS A 302 -8.98 -31.68 -6.52
N ASN A 303 -9.66 -30.68 -5.98
CA ASN A 303 -11.10 -30.47 -6.19
C ASN A 303 -11.46 -29.16 -6.90
N TRP A 304 -10.48 -28.26 -7.15
CA TRP A 304 -10.77 -26.90 -7.63
C TRP A 304 -11.62 -26.85 -8.89
N ASN A 305 -11.34 -27.70 -9.88
CA ASN A 305 -12.08 -27.73 -11.14
C ASN A 305 -13.55 -28.11 -10.90
N GLU A 306 -13.80 -29.23 -10.22
CA GLU A 306 -15.16 -29.70 -9.92
C GLU A 306 -15.93 -28.68 -9.08
N VAL A 307 -15.29 -28.12 -8.05
CA VAL A 307 -15.93 -27.18 -7.13
C VAL A 307 -16.29 -25.88 -7.83
N LEU A 308 -15.43 -25.35 -8.70
CA LEU A 308 -15.66 -24.07 -9.39
C LEU A 308 -16.64 -24.18 -10.56
N MET A 309 -16.78 -25.36 -11.17
CA MET A 309 -17.73 -25.59 -12.27
C MET A 309 -19.18 -25.81 -11.79
N LYS A 310 -19.40 -25.99 -10.48
CA LYS A 310 -20.74 -26.12 -9.91
C LYS A 310 -21.58 -24.84 -10.08
N THR A 311 -22.85 -25.05 -10.41
CA THR A 311 -23.87 -24.00 -10.57
C THR A 311 -24.62 -23.72 -9.27
N GLU A 312 -24.53 -24.61 -8.29
CA GLU A 312 -25.07 -24.42 -6.94
C GLU A 312 -24.28 -23.37 -6.16
N GLN A 313 -24.96 -22.67 -5.25
CA GLN A 313 -24.35 -21.72 -4.32
C GLN A 313 -23.45 -22.43 -3.30
N PHE A 314 -22.55 -21.71 -2.66
CA PHE A 314 -21.84 -22.17 -1.47
C PHE A 314 -22.80 -22.19 -0.28
N GLU A 315 -22.69 -23.23 0.53
CA GLU A 315 -23.43 -23.33 1.78
C GLU A 315 -22.81 -22.42 2.84
N TYR A 316 -23.58 -22.01 3.85
CA TYR A 316 -23.08 -21.13 4.91
C TYR A 316 -21.86 -21.71 5.65
N GLU A 317 -21.84 -23.03 5.83
CA GLU A 317 -20.74 -23.74 6.49
C GLU A 317 -19.46 -23.77 5.65
N ASP A 318 -19.54 -23.57 4.32
CA ASP A 318 -18.37 -23.53 3.45
C ASP A 318 -17.46 -22.32 3.74
N PHE A 319 -18.02 -21.27 4.35
CA PHE A 319 -17.28 -20.05 4.73
C PHE A 319 -16.59 -20.14 6.10
N LYS A 320 -16.71 -21.28 6.79
CA LYS A 320 -16.12 -21.48 8.11
C LYS A 320 -14.61 -21.68 7.98
N SER A 321 -13.84 -20.77 8.58
CA SER A 321 -12.38 -20.86 8.60
C SER A 321 -11.88 -21.60 9.83
N GLN A 322 -11.25 -22.75 9.63
CA GLN A 322 -10.52 -23.47 10.68
C GLN A 322 -9.31 -22.66 11.15
N LEU A 323 -8.66 -21.93 10.24
CA LEU A 323 -7.50 -21.08 10.55
C LEU A 323 -7.85 -19.93 11.51
N LYS A 324 -9.09 -19.42 11.44
CA LYS A 324 -9.60 -18.37 12.34
C LYS A 324 -10.40 -18.94 13.51
N GLY A 325 -10.09 -20.17 13.95
CA GLY A 325 -10.72 -20.79 15.12
C GLY A 325 -12.21 -21.14 14.92
N GLY A 326 -12.62 -21.42 13.68
CA GLY A 326 -14.00 -21.71 13.32
C GLY A 326 -14.86 -20.47 13.07
N TYR A 327 -14.26 -19.28 12.96
CA TYR A 327 -14.96 -18.06 12.55
C TYR A 327 -15.56 -18.24 11.15
N SER A 328 -16.81 -17.83 10.99
CA SER A 328 -17.49 -17.74 9.70
C SER A 328 -17.92 -16.30 9.45
N ILE A 329 -18.29 -16.00 8.22
CA ILE A 329 -18.90 -14.73 7.84
C ILE A 329 -20.20 -14.51 8.61
N THR A 330 -20.65 -13.27 8.68
CA THR A 330 -21.93 -12.91 9.29
C THR A 330 -23.11 -13.36 8.42
N LYS A 331 -24.31 -13.43 9.02
CA LYS A 331 -25.53 -13.77 8.27
C LYS A 331 -25.84 -12.76 7.17
N ASP A 332 -25.63 -11.47 7.44
CA ASP A 332 -25.84 -10.40 6.46
C ASP A 332 -24.85 -10.52 5.28
N GLU A 333 -23.57 -10.85 5.54
CA GLU A 333 -22.58 -11.11 4.49
C GLU A 333 -22.95 -12.31 3.62
N TYR A 334 -23.47 -13.38 4.24
CA TYR A 334 -23.93 -14.54 3.48
C TYR A 334 -25.17 -14.23 2.65
N ASP A 335 -26.14 -13.50 3.20
CA ASP A 335 -27.35 -13.12 2.45
C ASP A 335 -27.00 -12.19 1.27
N GLN A 336 -26.00 -11.30 1.44
CA GLN A 336 -25.45 -10.50 0.35
C GLN A 336 -24.77 -11.38 -0.72
N TYR A 337 -23.96 -12.36 -0.31
CA TYR A 337 -23.39 -13.36 -1.22
C TYR A 337 -24.46 -14.06 -2.06
N LEU A 338 -25.57 -14.48 -1.45
CA LEU A 338 -26.67 -15.14 -2.17
C LEU A 338 -27.35 -14.21 -3.19
N ILE A 339 -27.39 -12.91 -2.94
CA ILE A 339 -27.90 -11.91 -3.88
C ILE A 339 -26.94 -11.75 -5.06
N ASP A 340 -25.64 -11.63 -4.78
CA ASP A 340 -24.63 -11.42 -5.80
C ASP A 340 -24.45 -12.67 -6.68
N PHE A 341 -24.44 -13.86 -6.08
CA PHE A 341 -24.27 -15.13 -6.81
C PHE A 341 -25.34 -15.34 -7.89
N LYS A 342 -26.57 -14.82 -7.71
CA LYS A 342 -27.65 -14.92 -8.72
C LYS A 342 -27.31 -14.29 -10.07
N ARG A 343 -26.29 -13.42 -10.12
CA ARG A 343 -25.81 -12.79 -11.35
C ARG A 343 -24.87 -13.69 -12.17
N PHE A 344 -24.42 -14.80 -11.58
CA PHE A 344 -23.40 -15.66 -12.15
C PHE A 344 -23.94 -17.07 -12.40
N THR A 345 -23.42 -17.72 -13.44
CA THR A 345 -23.88 -19.06 -13.86
C THR A 345 -23.27 -20.17 -13.00
N ASN A 346 -22.04 -19.96 -12.52
CA ASN A 346 -21.28 -20.94 -11.73
C ASN A 346 -20.33 -20.23 -10.76
N ARG A 347 -19.68 -21.03 -9.92
CA ARG A 347 -18.74 -20.53 -8.90
C ARG A 347 -17.44 -19.95 -9.49
N LEU A 348 -17.02 -20.34 -10.70
CA LEU A 348 -15.89 -19.74 -11.40
C LEU A 348 -16.17 -18.28 -11.80
N GLU A 349 -17.33 -18.00 -12.38
CA GLU A 349 -17.73 -16.63 -12.73
C GLU A 349 -17.84 -15.75 -11.48
N TYR A 350 -18.36 -16.31 -10.38
CA TYR A 350 -18.36 -15.63 -9.09
C TYR A 350 -16.95 -15.38 -8.55
N LEU A 351 -16.03 -16.35 -8.65
CA LEU A 351 -14.62 -16.18 -8.27
C LEU A 351 -13.97 -15.03 -9.05
N LYS A 352 -14.15 -14.98 -10.37
CA LYS A 352 -13.61 -13.90 -11.22
C LYS A 352 -14.14 -12.53 -10.78
N TYR A 353 -15.46 -12.43 -10.55
CA TYR A 353 -16.07 -11.21 -10.01
C TYR A 353 -15.50 -10.83 -8.65
N TYR A 354 -15.42 -11.78 -7.73
CA TYR A 354 -14.94 -11.58 -6.36
C TYR A 354 -13.50 -11.04 -6.35
N ASN A 355 -12.60 -11.68 -7.12
CA ASN A 355 -11.18 -11.31 -7.14
C ASN A 355 -10.96 -9.96 -7.83
N ILE A 356 -11.72 -9.66 -8.91
CA ILE A 356 -11.75 -8.33 -9.52
C ILE A 356 -12.24 -7.27 -8.52
N ASN A 357 -13.33 -7.53 -7.81
CA ASN A 357 -13.91 -6.62 -6.83
C ASN A 357 -12.89 -6.23 -5.75
N ASP A 358 -12.10 -7.20 -5.26
CA ASP A 358 -11.05 -6.92 -4.28
C ASP A 358 -9.98 -5.96 -4.80
N THR A 359 -9.68 -5.99 -6.09
CA THR A 359 -8.77 -5.03 -6.71
C THR A 359 -9.41 -3.66 -6.94
N GLU A 360 -10.65 -3.63 -7.43
CA GLU A 360 -11.35 -2.40 -7.78
C GLU A 360 -11.63 -1.53 -6.54
N ILE A 361 -12.08 -2.12 -5.44
CA ILE A 361 -12.40 -1.36 -4.21
C ILE A 361 -11.16 -0.72 -3.56
N MET A 362 -9.95 -1.11 -3.94
CA MET A 362 -8.72 -0.41 -3.50
C MET A 362 -8.53 0.95 -4.19
N VAL A 363 -9.09 1.12 -5.40
CA VAL A 363 -8.83 2.32 -6.24
C VAL A 363 -9.34 3.58 -5.56
N LYS A 364 -10.57 3.57 -5.03
CA LYS A 364 -11.19 4.78 -4.47
C LYS A 364 -10.45 5.30 -3.22
N PRO A 365 -10.12 4.47 -2.22
CA PRO A 365 -9.24 4.87 -1.12
C PRO A 365 -7.90 5.44 -1.57
N LEU A 366 -7.22 4.79 -2.53
CA LEU A 366 -5.93 5.25 -3.06
C LEU A 366 -6.06 6.60 -3.75
N MET A 367 -7.08 6.81 -4.57
CA MET A 367 -7.36 8.09 -5.22
C MET A 367 -7.64 9.20 -4.20
N ASN A 368 -8.47 8.93 -3.19
CA ASN A 368 -8.75 9.91 -2.14
C ASN A 368 -7.49 10.26 -1.33
N LEU A 369 -6.58 9.31 -1.13
CA LEU A 369 -5.27 9.56 -0.52
C LEU A 369 -4.41 10.47 -1.41
N ILE A 370 -4.30 10.15 -2.71
CA ILE A 370 -3.55 10.97 -3.68
C ILE A 370 -4.10 12.40 -3.71
N ASP A 371 -5.41 12.59 -3.80
CA ASP A 371 -6.06 13.90 -3.81
C ASP A 371 -5.83 14.71 -2.52
N THR A 372 -5.68 14.01 -1.38
CA THR A 372 -5.37 14.65 -0.10
C THR A 372 -3.92 15.19 -0.09
N PHE A 373 -2.96 14.39 -0.56
CA PHE A 373 -1.55 14.74 -0.55
C PHE A 373 -1.16 15.71 -1.69
N GLU A 374 -1.88 15.68 -2.82
CA GLU A 374 -1.68 16.62 -3.94
C GLU A 374 -1.86 18.08 -3.50
N GLN A 375 -2.75 18.36 -2.55
CA GLN A 375 -2.97 19.71 -1.99
C GLN A 375 -1.70 20.30 -1.34
N PHE A 376 -0.75 19.44 -1.00
CA PHE A 376 0.53 19.79 -0.40
C PHE A 376 1.71 19.66 -1.36
N ASN A 377 1.47 19.46 -2.65
CA ASN A 377 2.47 19.13 -3.67
C ASN A 377 3.29 17.87 -3.32
N ILE A 378 2.67 16.89 -2.66
CA ILE A 378 3.30 15.60 -2.36
C ILE A 378 2.75 14.55 -3.32
N ASP A 379 3.64 13.88 -4.04
CA ASP A 379 3.33 12.65 -4.75
C ASP A 379 3.41 11.47 -3.79
N VAL A 380 2.28 11.11 -3.17
CA VAL A 380 2.25 10.02 -2.17
C VAL A 380 2.65 8.67 -2.78
N LEU A 381 2.36 8.46 -4.08
CA LEU A 381 2.72 7.21 -4.74
C LEU A 381 4.21 7.13 -5.01
N HIS A 382 4.95 8.23 -5.11
CA HIS A 382 6.41 8.17 -5.25
C HIS A 382 7.06 7.35 -4.11
N TYR A 383 6.51 7.43 -2.90
CA TYR A 383 7.05 6.81 -1.69
C TYR A 383 6.51 5.39 -1.43
N ILE A 384 7.26 4.63 -0.63
CA ILE A 384 6.88 3.25 -0.24
C ILE A 384 5.89 3.24 0.95
N SER A 385 5.83 4.33 1.74
CA SER A 385 4.94 4.46 2.90
C SER A 385 4.67 5.93 3.22
N ILE A 386 3.57 6.23 3.91
CA ILE A 386 3.30 7.60 4.43
C ILE A 386 4.39 8.05 5.40
N ALA A 387 4.99 7.14 6.17
CA ALA A 387 6.10 7.49 7.06
C ALA A 387 7.37 7.95 6.31
N SER A 388 7.43 7.72 4.99
CA SER A 388 8.50 8.19 4.11
C SER A 388 8.11 9.46 3.32
N CYS A 389 6.86 9.92 3.44
CA CYS A 389 6.32 11.12 2.81
C CYS A 389 6.60 12.39 3.62
#